data_AF-A0A945MF30-F1
#
_entry.id   AF-A0A945MF30-F1
#
_cell.length_a   1.000
_cell.length_b   1.000
_cell.length_c   1.000
_cell.angle_alpha   90.00
_cell.angle_beta   90.00
_cell.angle_gamma   90.00
#
_symmetry.space_group_name_H-M   'P 1'
#
loop_
_entity.id
_entity.type
_entity.pdbx_description
1 polymer ?
#
loop_
_entity_poly.entity_id
_entity_poly.type
_entity_poly.pdbx_seq_one_letter_code
_entity_poly.pdbx_strand_id
1 'polypeptide(L)'
;EHGLVSTSKSIKGFSYLKGKTEQLKVSKGDIIISAKQSKSVLVQILFEPQTTLRDTMTYDITAWSIPYVFGLKSYAVKSDVKFSKARYFKPKYEIVDKSPYAYLLPWEGINDVRFLANLFKNDIVSRVSEEPFSIEGREFNRGTLVITRKGNEKHDSKFDEIIKNAGKKYDRRLFTVNTGFVTKGKDFGSSSMRVVKRPKIGLVSGDGVSSSRYGEVWHYFERQIEFPVTVLGTDYFMQIPKHNFDILIFPGGGHNYLDREALIELRSWVRSGGKLIVMDSSLDKFVDQKGFGLKKYATDVEKESSEKRDNERELSERLRYYKDRQRSELSQNAYGSIIKIKMDKSHPLAFGYGDEYFSLKLRNNRYAYLHNGWNVGTVADSTSIVSGFVGYKAQENFRESMVFGVEDIGRGSIIYMADNPLFRGFWYNGKLLFANAIFIVGN
;
A
#
# COMPACT_ATOMS: atom_id res chain seq x y z
N GLU A 1 1.73 -5.52 -29.23
CA GLU A 1 3.16 -5.22 -29.46
C GLU A 1 3.64 -4.20 -28.44
N HIS A 2 4.80 -4.45 -27.85
CA HIS A 2 5.46 -3.53 -26.93
C HIS A 2 6.94 -3.39 -27.33
N GLY A 3 7.54 -2.26 -26.96
CA GLY A 3 8.89 -1.90 -27.37
C GLY A 3 9.57 -0.96 -26.40
N LEU A 4 10.82 -0.64 -26.71
CA LEU A 4 11.58 0.40 -26.03
C LEU A 4 11.78 1.58 -26.98
N VAL A 5 11.47 2.78 -26.50
CA VAL A 5 11.61 4.00 -27.29
C VAL A 5 13.08 4.17 -27.72
N SER A 6 13.28 4.45 -29.01
CA SER A 6 14.62 4.54 -29.60
C SER A 6 15.21 5.96 -29.57
N THR A 7 14.34 6.98 -29.62
CA THR A 7 14.74 8.39 -29.69
C THR A 7 13.92 9.23 -28.72
N SER A 8 14.59 10.09 -27.96
CA SER A 8 13.92 11.02 -27.06
C SER A 8 13.23 12.15 -27.84
N LYS A 9 11.99 12.49 -27.49
CA LYS A 9 11.24 13.59 -28.11
C LYS A 9 10.23 14.19 -27.13
N SER A 10 9.98 15.49 -27.26
CA SER A 10 8.91 16.18 -26.55
C SER A 10 7.58 15.99 -27.31
N ILE A 11 6.56 15.47 -26.63
CA ILE A 11 5.23 15.23 -27.20
C ILE A 11 4.13 15.57 -26.18
N LYS A 12 2.93 15.83 -26.68
CA LYS A 12 1.75 16.07 -25.85
C LYS A 12 1.04 14.74 -25.57
N GLY A 13 0.66 14.50 -24.31
CA GLY A 13 0.01 13.26 -23.90
C GLY A 13 -0.79 13.39 -22.61
N PHE A 14 -1.73 12.47 -22.39
CA PHE A 14 -2.51 12.37 -21.18
C PHE A 14 -1.69 11.73 -20.07
N SER A 15 -1.50 12.42 -18.96
CA SER A 15 -0.82 11.92 -17.76
C SER A 15 -1.82 11.18 -16.88
N TYR A 16 -1.65 9.87 -16.70
CA TYR A 16 -2.51 9.09 -15.79
C TYR A 16 -2.37 9.59 -14.35
N LEU A 17 -1.15 9.97 -13.96
CA LEU A 17 -0.88 10.52 -12.63
C LEU A 17 -1.68 11.79 -12.37
N LYS A 18 -1.67 12.74 -13.33
CA LYS A 18 -2.29 14.07 -13.15
C LYS A 18 -3.75 14.16 -13.64
N GLY A 19 -4.25 13.16 -14.35
CA GLY A 19 -5.59 13.18 -14.93
C GLY A 19 -5.80 14.24 -16.03
N LYS A 20 -4.71 14.76 -16.63
CA LYS A 20 -4.79 15.83 -17.63
C LYS A 20 -3.73 15.69 -18.71
N THR A 21 -3.97 16.36 -19.84
CA THR A 21 -3.00 16.40 -20.94
C THR A 21 -1.91 17.42 -20.66
N GLU A 22 -0.65 17.02 -20.81
CA GLU A 22 0.53 17.86 -20.62
C GLU A 22 1.62 17.58 -21.67
N GLN A 23 2.61 18.46 -21.75
CA GLN A 23 3.82 18.23 -22.53
C GLN A 23 4.73 17.29 -21.73
N LEU A 24 5.16 16.19 -22.33
CA LEU A 24 6.09 15.24 -21.74
C LEU A 24 7.30 14.98 -22.65
N LYS A 25 8.43 14.63 -22.04
CA LYS A 25 9.61 14.15 -22.75
C LYS A 25 9.62 12.63 -22.68
N VAL A 26 9.32 11.98 -23.79
CA VAL A 26 9.58 10.55 -23.93
C VAL A 26 11.09 10.36 -24.08
N SER A 27 11.65 9.42 -23.35
CA SER A 27 13.09 9.17 -23.28
C SER A 27 13.43 7.81 -23.86
N LYS A 28 14.65 7.69 -24.40
CA LYS A 28 15.20 6.41 -24.84
C LYS A 28 15.17 5.40 -23.68
N GLY A 29 14.59 4.23 -23.92
CA GLY A 29 14.42 3.18 -22.90
C GLY A 29 13.06 3.17 -22.20
N ASP A 30 12.20 4.17 -22.42
CA ASP A 30 10.81 4.10 -21.96
C ASP A 30 10.10 2.91 -22.62
N ILE A 31 9.25 2.21 -21.85
CA ILE A 31 8.40 1.14 -22.38
C ILE A 31 7.23 1.76 -23.13
N ILE A 32 7.02 1.33 -24.36
CA ILE A 32 5.84 1.71 -25.15
C ILE A 32 5.01 0.48 -25.47
N ILE A 33 3.69 0.63 -25.35
CA ILE A 33 2.70 -0.37 -25.76
C ILE A 33 1.94 0.24 -26.93
N SER A 34 2.16 -0.28 -28.13
CA SER A 34 1.51 0.25 -29.33
C SER A 34 0.05 -0.20 -29.38
N ALA A 35 -0.88 0.73 -29.61
CA ALA A 35 -2.26 0.40 -29.93
C ALA A 35 -2.42 -0.08 -31.39
N LYS A 36 -1.40 0.03 -32.25
CA LYS A 36 -1.38 -0.50 -33.62
C LYS A 36 -1.07 -2.01 -33.61
N GLN A 37 -1.96 -2.80 -33.02
CA GLN A 37 -1.85 -4.26 -32.92
C GLN A 37 -3.24 -4.89 -32.95
N SER A 38 -3.32 -6.20 -33.22
CA SER A 38 -4.60 -6.93 -33.29
C SER A 38 -5.42 -6.89 -31.99
N LYS A 39 -4.76 -6.76 -30.84
CA LYS A 39 -5.40 -6.66 -29.51
C LYS A 39 -5.55 -5.21 -29.01
N SER A 40 -5.72 -4.25 -29.92
CA SER A 40 -5.81 -2.81 -29.59
C SER A 40 -6.93 -2.49 -28.58
N VAL A 41 -8.09 -3.13 -28.73
CA VAL A 41 -9.24 -2.98 -27.82
C VAL A 41 -8.88 -3.39 -26.39
N LEU A 42 -8.17 -4.51 -26.22
CA LEU A 42 -7.72 -4.96 -24.90
C LEU A 42 -6.72 -3.96 -24.28
N VAL A 43 -5.81 -3.38 -25.08
CA VAL A 43 -4.91 -2.33 -24.58
C VAL A 43 -5.70 -1.11 -24.12
N GLN A 44 -6.71 -0.68 -24.88
CA GLN A 44 -7.55 0.45 -24.49
C GLN A 44 -8.30 0.16 -23.18
N ILE A 45 -8.85 -1.03 -23.01
CA ILE A 45 -9.55 -1.45 -21.78
C ILE A 45 -8.59 -1.48 -20.57
N LEU A 46 -7.38 -2.04 -20.74
CA LEU A 46 -6.40 -2.15 -19.66
C LEU A 46 -5.74 -0.80 -19.30
N PHE A 47 -5.80 0.18 -20.19
CA PHE A 47 -5.25 1.52 -20.00
C PHE A 47 -6.35 2.59 -20.03
N GLU A 48 -7.60 2.23 -19.76
CA GLU A 48 -8.71 3.18 -19.79
C GLU A 48 -8.50 4.24 -18.69
N PRO A 49 -8.45 5.54 -19.01
CA PRO A 49 -8.23 6.59 -18.02
C PRO A 49 -9.50 6.95 -17.25
N GLN A 50 -10.67 6.81 -17.90
CA GLN A 50 -11.99 7.12 -17.35
C GLN A 50 -12.98 6.04 -17.76
N THR A 51 -13.61 5.38 -16.78
CA THR A 51 -14.61 4.36 -17.05
C THR A 51 -15.86 4.96 -17.68
N THR A 52 -16.27 4.42 -18.83
CA THR A 52 -17.58 4.71 -19.43
C THR A 52 -18.53 3.54 -19.17
N LEU A 53 -19.51 3.72 -18.28
CA LEU A 53 -20.53 2.71 -18.00
C LEU A 53 -21.82 3.03 -18.76
N ARG A 54 -22.36 2.05 -19.48
CA ARG A 54 -23.71 2.15 -20.09
C ARG A 54 -24.82 2.00 -19.04
N ASP A 55 -24.58 1.18 -18.01
CA ASP A 55 -25.42 1.10 -16.82
C ASP A 55 -24.51 0.96 -15.58
N THR A 56 -24.96 1.50 -14.46
CA THR A 56 -24.24 1.49 -13.18
C THR A 56 -24.38 0.17 -12.42
N MET A 57 -25.31 -0.69 -12.86
CA MET A 57 -25.51 -2.03 -12.30
C MET A 57 -24.38 -2.98 -12.70
N THR A 58 -23.43 -3.20 -11.78
CA THR A 58 -22.35 -4.17 -11.94
C THR A 58 -22.26 -5.09 -10.73
N TYR A 59 -21.90 -6.35 -10.97
CA TYR A 59 -21.60 -7.34 -9.92
C TYR A 59 -20.13 -7.31 -9.48
N ASP A 60 -19.30 -6.50 -10.14
CA ASP A 60 -17.86 -6.43 -9.88
C ASP A 60 -17.34 -4.98 -9.89
N ILE A 61 -16.04 -4.82 -9.65
CA ILE A 61 -15.33 -3.55 -9.70
C ILE A 61 -15.51 -2.84 -11.05
N THR A 62 -15.47 -1.52 -11.02
CA THR A 62 -15.71 -0.66 -12.18
C THR A 62 -14.45 -0.07 -12.78
N ALA A 63 -13.29 -0.32 -12.17
CA ALA A 63 -12.01 0.15 -12.68
C ALA A 63 -10.85 -0.82 -12.38
N TRP A 64 -9.95 -0.96 -13.35
CA TRP A 64 -8.83 -1.93 -13.34
C TRP A 64 -7.60 -1.44 -14.12
N SER A 65 -7.51 -0.13 -14.38
CA SER A 65 -6.50 0.42 -15.29
C SER A 65 -5.07 0.21 -14.77
N ILE A 66 -4.25 -0.44 -15.58
CA ILE A 66 -2.92 -0.96 -15.27
C ILE A 66 -1.96 0.10 -14.71
N PRO A 67 -1.91 1.34 -15.22
CA PRO A 67 -1.08 2.40 -14.63
C PRO A 67 -1.29 2.57 -13.13
N TYR A 68 -2.54 2.51 -12.66
CA TYR A 68 -2.88 2.68 -11.25
C TYR A 68 -2.64 1.40 -10.45
N VAL A 69 -3.00 0.25 -11.02
CA VAL A 69 -2.79 -1.09 -10.43
C VAL A 69 -1.33 -1.32 -10.05
N PHE A 70 -0.39 -0.83 -10.87
CA PHE A 70 1.05 -0.97 -10.64
C PHE A 70 1.72 0.31 -10.13
N GLY A 71 1.00 1.43 -9.97
CA GLY A 71 1.57 2.70 -9.53
C GLY A 71 2.61 3.30 -10.49
N LEU A 72 2.46 3.07 -11.80
CA LEU A 72 3.46 3.43 -12.79
C LEU A 72 3.24 4.84 -13.33
N LYS A 73 4.33 5.61 -13.45
CA LYS A 73 4.35 6.85 -14.22
C LYS A 73 4.09 6.52 -15.70
N SER A 74 2.87 6.80 -16.15
CA SER A 74 2.36 6.38 -17.46
C SER A 74 1.73 7.55 -18.20
N TYR A 75 1.78 7.48 -19.54
CA TYR A 75 1.21 8.49 -20.42
C TYR A 75 0.49 7.85 -21.61
N ALA A 76 -0.65 8.42 -22.01
CA ALA A 76 -1.36 8.07 -23.23
C ALA A 76 -1.04 9.11 -24.31
N VAL A 77 -0.53 8.66 -25.46
CA VAL A 77 -0.07 9.54 -26.54
C VAL A 77 -0.73 9.14 -27.86
N LYS A 78 -1.16 10.13 -28.64
CA LYS A 78 -1.73 9.90 -29.99
C LYS A 78 -0.68 9.91 -31.09
N SER A 79 0.46 10.55 -30.84
CA SER A 79 1.55 10.66 -31.82
C SER A 79 2.32 9.35 -31.94
N ASP A 80 2.78 9.06 -33.16
CA ASP A 80 3.68 7.94 -33.39
C ASP A 80 5.04 8.18 -32.74
N VAL A 81 5.48 7.19 -31.96
CA VAL A 81 6.79 7.16 -31.31
C VAL A 81 7.55 5.97 -31.87
N LYS A 82 8.76 6.21 -32.39
CA LYS A 82 9.61 5.13 -32.89
C LYS A 82 10.13 4.28 -31.73
N PHE A 83 10.03 2.97 -31.86
CA PHE A 83 10.51 2.03 -30.87
C PHE A 83 11.21 0.82 -31.50
N SER A 84 12.06 0.20 -30.71
CA SER A 84 12.70 -1.08 -31.02
C SER A 84 11.98 -2.21 -30.32
N LYS A 85 12.12 -3.45 -30.83
CA LYS A 85 11.54 -4.64 -30.20
C LYS A 85 11.99 -4.71 -28.74
N ALA A 86 11.03 -4.88 -27.83
CA ALA A 86 11.34 -4.96 -26.41
C ALA A 86 12.31 -6.12 -26.15
N ARG A 87 13.37 -5.83 -25.40
CA ARG A 87 14.23 -6.86 -24.80
C ARG A 87 13.76 -7.05 -23.36
N TYR A 88 13.76 -8.30 -22.89
CA TYR A 88 13.50 -8.58 -21.49
C TYR A 88 14.51 -7.79 -20.63
N PHE A 89 14.01 -6.97 -19.71
CA PHE A 89 14.88 -6.22 -18.82
C PHE A 89 15.53 -7.19 -17.84
N LYS A 90 16.83 -7.41 -17.99
CA LYS A 90 17.63 -8.08 -16.97
C LYS A 90 18.28 -7.00 -16.11
N PRO A 91 18.01 -6.95 -14.80
CA PRO A 91 18.68 -6.01 -13.91
C PRO A 91 20.19 -6.17 -14.06
N LYS A 92 20.90 -5.05 -14.24
CA LYS A 92 22.35 -5.06 -14.18
C LYS A 92 22.79 -5.14 -12.72
N TYR A 93 23.59 -6.14 -12.38
CA TYR A 93 24.28 -6.23 -11.11
C TYR A 93 25.60 -5.49 -11.24
N GLU A 94 25.68 -4.28 -10.70
CA GLU A 94 26.96 -3.58 -10.55
C GLU A 94 27.59 -4.02 -9.24
N ILE A 95 28.36 -5.11 -9.29
CA ILE A 95 29.29 -5.43 -8.19
C ILE A 95 30.53 -4.58 -8.46
N VAL A 96 30.63 -3.42 -7.81
CA VAL A 96 31.76 -2.50 -8.02
C VAL A 96 33.00 -2.98 -7.26
N ASP A 97 32.82 -3.66 -6.13
CA ASP A 97 33.91 -4.13 -5.27
C ASP A 97 33.76 -5.62 -4.89
N LYS A 98 34.89 -6.31 -4.72
CA LYS A 98 34.95 -7.69 -4.22
C LYS A 98 34.56 -7.77 -2.74
N SER A 99 34.86 -6.74 -1.95
CA SER A 99 34.56 -6.70 -0.51
C SER A 99 34.01 -5.34 -0.06
N PRO A 100 32.77 -4.97 -0.46
CA PRO A 100 32.21 -3.67 -0.10
C PRO A 100 31.92 -3.57 1.40
N TYR A 101 31.90 -2.35 1.94
CA TYR A 101 31.50 -2.06 3.32
C TYR A 101 30.02 -2.39 3.57
N ALA A 102 29.17 -2.05 2.61
CA ALA A 102 27.73 -2.31 2.67
C ALA A 102 27.10 -2.52 1.29
N TYR A 103 25.98 -3.23 1.29
CA TYR A 103 25.04 -3.30 0.18
C TYR A 103 23.86 -2.36 0.44
N LEU A 104 23.44 -1.64 -0.60
CA LEU A 104 22.27 -0.76 -0.57
C LEU A 104 21.23 -1.26 -1.58
N LEU A 105 19.98 -1.28 -1.16
CA LEU A 105 18.83 -1.62 -2.01
C LEU A 105 17.73 -0.56 -1.85
N PRO A 106 17.47 0.26 -2.88
CA PRO A 106 16.29 1.12 -2.90
C PRO A 106 14.99 0.32 -2.71
N TRP A 107 14.09 0.84 -1.89
CA TRP A 107 12.86 0.19 -1.49
C TRP A 107 11.68 0.68 -2.32
N GLU A 108 11.32 -0.07 -3.36
CA GLU A 108 10.44 0.41 -4.44
C GLU A 108 9.31 -0.55 -4.79
N GLY A 109 9.35 -1.82 -4.36
CA GLY A 109 8.27 -2.74 -4.65
C GLY A 109 8.38 -4.11 -3.99
N ILE A 110 7.46 -5.00 -4.36
CA ILE A 110 7.31 -6.31 -3.70
C ILE A 110 8.57 -7.18 -3.78
N ASN A 111 9.37 -7.07 -4.85
CA ASN A 111 10.60 -7.85 -4.96
C ASN A 111 11.66 -7.43 -3.93
N ASP A 112 11.61 -6.18 -3.44
CA ASP A 112 12.44 -5.74 -2.31
C ASP A 112 12.01 -6.39 -1.00
N VAL A 113 10.70 -6.58 -0.83
CA VAL A 113 10.11 -7.29 0.31
C VAL A 113 10.53 -8.76 0.29
N ARG A 114 10.49 -9.41 -0.88
CA ARG A 114 10.98 -10.79 -1.05
C ARG A 114 12.46 -10.93 -0.76
N PHE A 115 13.25 -9.95 -1.18
CA PHE A 115 14.68 -9.87 -0.86
C PHE A 115 14.88 -9.77 0.66
N LEU A 116 14.19 -8.85 1.34
CA LEU A 116 14.24 -8.71 2.80
C LEU A 116 13.80 -9.98 3.53
N ALA A 117 12.70 -10.62 3.10
CA ALA A 117 12.24 -11.89 3.65
C ALA A 117 13.30 -13.00 3.53
N ASN A 118 14.04 -13.03 2.42
CA ASN A 118 15.15 -13.95 2.22
C ASN A 118 16.33 -13.64 3.15
N LEU A 119 16.63 -12.37 3.42
CA LEU A 119 17.63 -11.97 4.41
C LEU A 119 17.25 -12.48 5.81
N PHE A 120 15.98 -12.33 6.21
CA PHE A 120 15.50 -12.88 7.49
C PHE A 120 15.62 -14.40 7.59
N LYS A 121 15.39 -15.12 6.49
CA LYS A 121 15.56 -16.58 6.44
C LYS A 121 17.02 -16.99 6.68
N ASN A 122 17.96 -16.17 6.23
CA ASN A 122 19.39 -16.38 6.40
C ASN A 122 19.96 -15.62 7.61
N ASP A 123 19.12 -15.07 8.49
CA ASP A 123 19.55 -14.37 9.70
C ASP A 123 20.54 -13.21 9.42
N ILE A 124 20.35 -12.53 8.28
CA ILE A 124 21.07 -11.33 7.89
C ILE A 124 20.33 -10.10 8.45
N VAL A 125 21.05 -9.27 9.19
CA VAL A 125 20.58 -8.02 9.74
C VAL A 125 20.64 -6.92 8.68
N SER A 126 19.49 -6.32 8.38
CA SER A 126 19.39 -5.14 7.52
C SER A 126 18.88 -3.94 8.31
N ARG A 127 19.30 -2.74 7.91
CA ARG A 127 18.77 -1.47 8.39
C ARG A 127 17.94 -0.80 7.30
N VAL A 128 17.02 0.07 7.71
CA VAL A 128 16.23 0.92 6.82
C VAL A 128 16.57 2.38 7.11
N SER A 129 16.80 3.17 6.06
CA SER A 129 17.06 4.60 6.20
C SER A 129 15.75 5.37 6.35
N GLU A 130 15.61 6.12 7.43
CA GLU A 130 14.44 6.98 7.68
C GLU A 130 14.56 8.37 7.04
N GLU A 131 15.78 8.75 6.67
CA GLU A 131 16.10 9.99 5.95
C GLU A 131 16.74 9.69 4.58
N PRO A 132 16.59 10.57 3.58
CA PRO A 132 17.36 10.46 2.35
C PRO A 132 18.84 10.76 2.60
N PHE A 133 19.73 10.13 1.83
CA PHE A 133 21.17 10.33 1.94
C PHE A 133 21.87 10.26 0.59
N SER A 134 23.08 10.81 0.51
CA SER A 134 23.94 10.74 -0.67
C SER A 134 25.29 10.15 -0.30
N ILE A 135 25.78 9.18 -1.07
CA ILE A 135 27.07 8.52 -0.84
C ILE A 135 27.70 8.14 -2.18
N GLU A 136 29.01 8.37 -2.32
CA GLU A 136 29.77 8.04 -3.55
C GLU A 136 29.11 8.57 -4.85
N GLY A 137 28.58 9.80 -4.80
CA GLY A 137 27.94 10.47 -5.94
C GLY A 137 26.55 9.93 -6.31
N ARG A 138 25.95 9.06 -5.49
CA ARG A 138 24.59 8.53 -5.69
C ARG A 138 23.66 9.00 -4.58
N GLU A 139 22.38 9.19 -4.91
CA GLU A 139 21.33 9.57 -3.96
C GLU A 139 20.39 8.40 -3.68
N PHE A 140 19.98 8.28 -2.43
CA PHE A 140 19.10 7.23 -1.93
C PHE A 140 17.96 7.85 -1.12
N ASN A 141 16.74 7.34 -1.36
CA ASN A 141 15.53 7.83 -0.71
C ASN A 141 15.29 7.12 0.63
N ARG A 142 14.32 7.64 1.40
CA ARG A 142 13.75 6.97 2.58
C ARG A 142 13.30 5.55 2.23
N GLY A 143 13.47 4.63 3.16
CA GLY A 143 13.18 3.22 2.97
C GLY A 143 14.35 2.40 2.41
N THR A 144 15.39 3.03 1.88
CA THR A 144 16.55 2.28 1.35
C THR A 144 17.09 1.31 2.40
N LEU A 145 17.20 0.04 2.02
CA LEU A 145 17.79 -0.98 2.87
C LEU A 145 19.31 -0.89 2.81
N VAL A 146 19.92 -0.89 3.99
CA VAL A 146 21.37 -0.83 4.19
C VAL A 146 21.81 -2.08 4.91
N ILE A 147 22.61 -2.91 4.24
CA ILE A 147 23.13 -4.16 4.78
C ILE A 147 24.64 -4.04 4.93
N THR A 148 25.07 -3.70 6.15
CA THR A 148 26.48 -3.55 6.51
C THR A 148 27.10 -4.91 6.85
N ARG A 149 28.41 -5.08 6.58
CA ARG A 149 29.17 -6.22 7.13
C ARG A 149 29.18 -6.20 8.65
N LYS A 150 29.34 -5.01 9.24
CA LYS A 150 29.26 -4.80 10.69
C LYS A 150 27.84 -5.10 11.19
N GLY A 151 27.69 -5.97 12.18
CA GLY A 151 26.43 -6.56 12.62
C GLY A 151 26.04 -7.87 11.91
N ASN A 152 26.80 -8.32 10.91
CA ASN A 152 26.61 -9.58 10.18
C ASN A 152 27.89 -10.45 10.17
N GLU A 153 28.82 -10.20 11.10
CA GLU A 153 30.14 -10.82 11.16
C GLU A 153 30.07 -12.35 11.27
N LYS A 154 29.02 -12.88 11.89
CA LYS A 154 28.77 -14.33 12.03
C LYS A 154 28.67 -15.08 10.70
N HIS A 155 28.40 -14.37 9.60
CA HIS A 155 28.26 -14.94 8.26
C HIS A 155 29.56 -14.97 7.47
N ASP A 156 30.58 -14.24 7.94
CA ASP A 156 31.95 -14.20 7.39
C ASP A 156 31.98 -14.25 5.84
N SER A 157 32.61 -15.27 5.25
CA SER A 157 32.73 -15.46 3.80
C SER A 157 31.42 -15.66 3.04
N LYS A 158 30.33 -16.07 3.71
CA LYS A 158 29.01 -16.30 3.10
C LYS A 158 28.17 -15.05 2.95
N PHE A 159 28.51 -13.95 3.63
CA PHE A 159 27.72 -12.71 3.64
C PHE A 159 27.44 -12.20 2.21
N ASP A 160 28.49 -12.09 1.40
CA ASP A 160 28.38 -11.59 0.03
C ASP A 160 27.60 -12.55 -0.87
N GLU A 161 27.79 -13.85 -0.67
CA GLU A 161 27.12 -14.89 -1.45
C GLU A 161 25.61 -14.84 -1.21
N ILE A 162 25.18 -14.80 0.04
CA ILE A 162 23.76 -14.75 0.43
C ILE A 162 23.07 -13.53 -0.22
N ILE A 163 23.67 -12.35 -0.07
CA ILE A 163 23.10 -11.10 -0.59
C ILE A 163 23.06 -11.10 -2.12
N LYS A 164 24.15 -11.52 -2.79
CA LYS A 164 24.21 -11.60 -4.25
C LYS A 164 23.22 -12.61 -4.81
N ASN A 165 23.07 -13.77 -4.17
CA ASN A 165 22.11 -14.80 -4.57
C ASN A 165 20.67 -14.33 -4.37
N ALA A 166 20.37 -13.63 -3.28
CA ALA A 166 19.07 -13.00 -3.07
C ALA A 166 18.78 -11.93 -4.14
N GLY A 167 19.75 -11.06 -4.43
CA GLY A 167 19.65 -10.06 -5.50
C GLY A 167 19.33 -10.70 -6.85
N LYS A 168 20.05 -11.77 -7.22
CA LYS A 168 19.82 -12.56 -8.44
C LYS A 168 18.45 -13.23 -8.47
N LYS A 169 18.04 -13.85 -7.37
CA LYS A 169 16.77 -14.61 -7.28
C LYS A 169 15.55 -13.70 -7.45
N TYR A 170 15.62 -12.46 -6.98
CA TYR A 170 14.48 -11.53 -6.98
C TYR A 170 14.64 -10.36 -7.94
N ASP A 171 15.58 -10.46 -8.89
CA ASP A 171 15.82 -9.46 -9.93
C ASP A 171 16.05 -8.04 -9.37
N ARG A 172 16.85 -7.93 -8.30
CA ARG A 172 17.12 -6.66 -7.63
C ARG A 172 18.51 -6.13 -7.95
N ARG A 173 18.58 -4.86 -8.37
CA ARG A 173 19.83 -4.12 -8.51
C ARG A 173 20.34 -3.72 -7.12
N LEU A 174 21.46 -4.30 -6.73
CA LEU A 174 22.18 -3.93 -5.51
C LEU A 174 23.25 -2.90 -5.84
N PHE A 175 23.42 -1.93 -4.94
CA PHE A 175 24.51 -0.97 -4.98
C PHE A 175 25.50 -1.32 -3.88
N THR A 176 26.78 -1.08 -4.12
CA THR A 176 27.84 -1.31 -3.14
C THR A 176 28.54 0.00 -2.81
N VAL A 177 28.91 0.17 -1.55
CA VAL A 177 29.70 1.31 -1.07
C VAL A 177 30.88 0.81 -0.24
N ASN A 178 31.95 1.57 -0.22
CA ASN A 178 33.22 1.23 0.44
C ASN A 178 33.39 1.91 1.81
N THR A 179 32.45 2.78 2.19
CA THR A 179 32.45 3.48 3.47
C THR A 179 31.02 3.63 4.02
N GLY A 180 30.90 3.89 5.32
CA GLY A 180 29.65 4.27 5.98
C GLY A 180 29.48 5.78 6.15
N PHE A 181 30.47 6.58 5.72
CA PHE A 181 30.44 8.04 5.75
C PHE A 181 29.70 8.58 4.53
N VAL A 182 28.51 9.13 4.76
CA VAL A 182 27.70 9.71 3.69
C VAL A 182 28.19 11.13 3.38
N THR A 183 28.05 11.54 2.13
CA THR A 183 28.37 12.91 1.69
C THR A 183 27.31 13.91 2.14
N LYS A 184 26.04 13.48 2.21
CA LYS A 184 24.89 14.28 2.66
C LYS A 184 23.87 13.39 3.35
N GLY A 185 23.23 13.90 4.41
CA GLY A 185 22.27 13.15 5.21
C GLY A 185 22.91 12.60 6.48
N LYS A 186 22.52 11.40 6.89
CA LYS A 186 23.01 10.74 8.11
C LYS A 186 23.84 9.49 7.80
N ASP A 187 24.94 9.32 8.53
CA ASP A 187 25.83 8.17 8.39
C ASP A 187 25.17 6.85 8.78
N PHE A 188 25.77 5.74 8.36
CA PHE A 188 25.20 4.39 8.58
C PHE A 188 25.17 3.96 10.06
N GLY A 189 25.90 4.66 10.93
CA GLY A 189 25.88 4.45 12.38
C GLY A 189 24.88 5.31 13.16
N SER A 190 24.12 6.16 12.48
CA SER A 190 23.14 7.06 13.11
C SER A 190 21.86 6.35 13.55
N SER A 191 21.10 7.00 14.44
CA SER A 191 19.79 6.49 14.89
C SER A 191 18.74 6.44 13.78
N SER A 192 18.89 7.23 12.71
CA SER A 192 17.98 7.20 11.54
C SER A 192 18.19 5.97 10.64
N MET A 193 19.17 5.11 10.97
CA MET A 193 19.38 3.81 10.35
C MET A 193 18.86 2.70 11.26
N ARG A 194 17.55 2.54 11.27
CA ARG A 194 16.86 1.62 12.18
C ARG A 194 17.02 0.18 11.70
N VAL A 195 17.27 -0.73 12.64
CA VAL A 195 17.32 -2.17 12.36
C VAL A 195 15.92 -2.68 12.03
N VAL A 196 15.79 -3.37 10.90
CA VAL A 196 14.54 -4.04 10.53
C VAL A 196 14.48 -5.37 11.28
N LYS A 197 13.59 -5.45 12.27
CA LYS A 197 13.40 -6.66 13.09
C LYS A 197 12.58 -7.69 12.32
N ARG A 198 12.86 -8.98 12.51
CA ARG A 198 12.05 -10.09 11.98
C ARG A 198 10.82 -10.29 12.87
N PRO A 199 9.60 -9.94 12.44
CA PRO A 199 8.43 -10.00 13.31
C PRO A 199 7.85 -11.42 13.42
N LYS A 200 7.26 -11.73 14.57
CA LYS A 200 6.31 -12.83 14.77
C LYS A 200 4.89 -12.31 14.51
N ILE A 201 4.24 -12.88 13.50
CA ILE A 201 2.96 -12.38 12.98
C ILE A 201 1.84 -13.38 13.26
N GLY A 202 0.76 -12.89 13.87
CA GLY A 202 -0.52 -13.58 14.00
C GLY A 202 -1.54 -13.03 13.01
N LEU A 203 -2.17 -13.91 12.22
CA LEU A 203 -3.24 -13.58 11.28
C LEU A 203 -4.55 -14.21 11.76
N VAL A 204 -5.53 -13.38 12.07
CA VAL A 204 -6.82 -13.84 12.56
C VAL A 204 -7.65 -14.49 11.45
N SER A 205 -8.26 -15.63 11.74
CA SER A 205 -9.13 -16.41 10.84
C SER A 205 -10.28 -17.05 11.59
N GLY A 206 -11.40 -17.33 10.91
CA GLY A 206 -12.58 -17.97 11.49
C GLY A 206 -13.80 -17.05 11.49
N ASP A 207 -14.75 -17.35 12.37
CA ASP A 207 -16.04 -16.67 12.44
C ASP A 207 -15.90 -15.16 12.64
N GLY A 208 -16.65 -14.40 11.83
CA GLY A 208 -16.59 -12.94 11.80
C GLY A 208 -15.43 -12.37 10.98
N VAL A 209 -14.59 -13.19 10.33
CA VAL A 209 -13.58 -12.77 9.36
C VAL A 209 -14.04 -13.13 7.93
N SER A 210 -13.88 -12.23 6.97
CA SER A 210 -14.17 -12.55 5.57
C SER A 210 -13.12 -13.53 5.03
N SER A 211 -13.57 -14.70 4.54
CA SER A 211 -12.71 -15.70 3.92
C SER A 211 -11.91 -15.12 2.74
N SER A 212 -12.52 -14.23 1.95
CA SER A 212 -11.85 -13.56 0.83
C SER A 212 -10.73 -12.62 1.29
N ARG A 213 -10.96 -11.83 2.35
CA ARG A 213 -9.98 -10.87 2.88
C ARG A 213 -8.85 -11.58 3.62
N TYR A 214 -9.18 -12.61 4.38
CA TYR A 214 -8.20 -13.52 4.96
C TYR A 214 -7.32 -14.16 3.87
N GLY A 215 -7.93 -14.71 2.83
CA GLY A 215 -7.23 -15.40 1.73
C GLY A 215 -6.25 -14.49 0.99
N GLU A 216 -6.58 -13.20 0.81
CA GLU A 216 -5.67 -12.22 0.20
C GLU A 216 -4.40 -12.00 1.05
N VAL A 217 -4.55 -11.86 2.37
CA VAL A 217 -3.42 -11.69 3.30
C VAL A 217 -2.61 -12.98 3.39
N TRP A 218 -3.27 -14.13 3.52
CA TRP A 218 -2.59 -15.42 3.60
C TRP A 218 -1.79 -15.72 2.32
N HIS A 219 -2.41 -15.50 1.15
CA HIS A 219 -1.74 -15.63 -0.15
C HIS A 219 -0.54 -14.68 -0.29
N TYR A 220 -0.65 -13.44 0.22
CA TYR A 220 0.47 -12.50 0.24
C TYR A 220 1.68 -13.09 0.98
N PHE A 221 1.49 -13.59 2.19
CA PHE A 221 2.56 -14.19 3.00
C PHE A 221 3.13 -15.47 2.36
N GLU A 222 2.27 -16.41 1.98
CA GLU A 222 2.71 -17.74 1.52
C GLU A 222 3.28 -17.71 0.10
N ARG A 223 2.61 -17.02 -0.84
CA ARG A 223 2.91 -17.11 -2.27
C ARG A 223 3.69 -15.93 -2.81
N GLN A 224 3.48 -14.73 -2.26
CA GLN A 224 4.11 -13.53 -2.81
C GLN A 224 5.42 -13.19 -2.13
N ILE A 225 5.48 -13.22 -0.80
CA ILE A 225 6.70 -12.86 -0.05
C ILE A 225 7.43 -14.04 0.59
N GLU A 226 6.84 -15.23 0.62
CA GLU A 226 7.41 -16.45 1.20
C GLU A 226 7.86 -16.23 2.67
N PHE A 227 7.04 -15.53 3.46
CA PHE A 227 7.33 -15.18 4.86
C PHE A 227 6.31 -15.85 5.80
N PRO A 228 6.75 -16.43 6.93
CA PRO A 228 5.88 -17.18 7.82
C PRO A 228 4.84 -16.29 8.52
N VAL A 229 3.63 -16.81 8.64
CA VAL A 229 2.53 -16.21 9.41
C VAL A 229 1.81 -17.30 10.19
N THR A 230 1.43 -17.01 11.44
CA THR A 230 0.68 -17.95 12.28
C THR A 230 -0.80 -17.64 12.19
N VAL A 231 -1.61 -18.61 11.79
CA VAL A 231 -3.06 -18.45 11.72
C VAL A 231 -3.65 -18.60 13.13
N LEU A 232 -4.48 -17.64 13.53
CA LEU A 232 -5.14 -17.61 14.83
C LEU A 232 -6.65 -17.70 14.66
N GLY A 233 -7.24 -18.79 15.13
CA GLY A 233 -8.68 -19.02 15.13
C GLY A 233 -9.41 -18.07 16.06
N THR A 234 -10.56 -17.53 15.63
CA THR A 234 -11.40 -16.63 16.44
C THR A 234 -12.02 -17.33 17.64
N ASP A 235 -12.24 -18.64 17.56
CA ASP A 235 -12.76 -19.51 18.61
C ASP A 235 -11.84 -19.61 19.83
N TYR A 236 -10.52 -19.50 19.64
CA TYR A 236 -9.55 -19.53 20.73
C TYR A 236 -8.72 -18.24 20.89
N PHE A 237 -8.95 -17.22 20.05
CA PHE A 237 -8.16 -15.98 20.03
C PHE A 237 -8.01 -15.33 21.41
N MET A 238 -9.08 -15.35 22.20
CA MET A 238 -9.09 -14.76 23.54
C MET A 238 -8.18 -15.48 24.53
N GLN A 239 -7.94 -16.79 24.37
CA GLN A 239 -7.06 -17.55 25.27
C GLN A 239 -5.58 -17.47 24.87
N ILE A 240 -5.26 -16.93 23.69
CA ILE A 240 -3.89 -16.87 23.21
C ILE A 240 -3.09 -15.84 24.02
N PRO A 241 -1.88 -16.18 24.47
CA PRO A 241 -0.94 -15.20 25.02
C PRO A 241 -0.45 -14.25 23.93
N LYS A 242 -1.07 -13.06 23.81
CA LYS A 242 -0.77 -12.10 22.73
C LYS A 242 0.68 -11.62 22.71
N HIS A 243 1.39 -11.67 23.86
CA HIS A 243 2.81 -11.31 23.94
C HIS A 243 3.75 -12.22 23.13
N ASN A 244 3.27 -13.37 22.64
CA ASN A 244 4.02 -14.22 21.72
C ASN A 244 4.14 -13.65 20.30
N PHE A 245 3.35 -12.61 19.99
CA PHE A 245 3.29 -11.98 18.68
C PHE A 245 3.72 -10.52 18.78
N ASP A 246 4.51 -10.08 17.80
CA ASP A 246 4.85 -8.68 17.62
C ASP A 246 3.73 -7.95 16.87
N ILE A 247 3.06 -8.66 15.96
CA ILE A 247 2.04 -8.11 15.07
C ILE A 247 0.80 -9.01 15.06
N LEU A 248 -0.37 -8.41 15.20
CA LEU A 248 -1.66 -9.06 14.96
C LEU A 248 -2.36 -8.36 13.78
N ILE A 249 -2.82 -9.16 12.82
CA ILE A 249 -3.48 -8.69 11.61
C ILE A 249 -4.94 -9.11 11.64
N PHE A 250 -5.82 -8.13 11.49
CA PHE A 250 -7.27 -8.25 11.43
C PHE A 250 -7.72 -7.95 10.00
N PRO A 251 -7.92 -8.98 9.15
CA PRO A 251 -8.46 -8.80 7.80
C PRO A 251 -9.90 -8.27 7.86
N GLY A 252 -10.46 -7.84 6.72
CA GLY A 252 -11.85 -7.38 6.68
C GLY A 252 -12.83 -8.42 7.23
N GLY A 253 -13.74 -8.00 8.09
CA GLY A 253 -14.69 -8.83 8.82
C GLY A 253 -15.43 -8.00 9.87
N GLY A 254 -16.45 -8.58 10.50
CA GLY A 254 -17.18 -7.93 11.61
C GLY A 254 -16.49 -8.08 12.96
N HIS A 255 -15.71 -9.14 13.17
CA HIS A 255 -14.99 -9.42 14.44
C HIS A 255 -15.88 -9.31 15.68
N ASN A 256 -17.10 -9.87 15.63
CA ASN A 256 -18.11 -9.73 16.69
C ASN A 256 -17.66 -10.31 18.04
N TYR A 257 -16.73 -11.27 18.04
CA TYR A 257 -16.13 -11.86 19.25
C TYR A 257 -15.26 -10.87 20.06
N LEU A 258 -14.83 -9.75 19.47
CA LEU A 258 -14.13 -8.70 20.20
C LEU A 258 -15.13 -7.86 21.02
N ASP A 259 -15.55 -8.33 22.18
CA ASP A 259 -16.35 -7.50 23.07
C ASP A 259 -15.52 -6.34 23.68
N ARG A 260 -16.12 -5.60 24.61
CA ARG A 260 -15.47 -4.46 25.27
C ARG A 260 -14.24 -4.88 26.08
N GLU A 261 -14.26 -6.05 26.71
CA GLU A 261 -13.14 -6.56 27.50
C GLU A 261 -11.98 -6.96 26.59
N ALA A 262 -12.29 -7.65 25.48
CA ALA A 262 -11.32 -8.01 24.46
C ALA A 262 -10.63 -6.78 23.85
N LEU A 263 -11.38 -5.71 23.58
CA LEU A 263 -10.82 -4.45 23.08
C LEU A 263 -9.88 -3.79 24.10
N ILE A 264 -10.21 -3.86 25.40
CA ILE A 264 -9.34 -3.34 26.47
C ILE A 264 -8.05 -4.16 26.57
N GLU A 265 -8.16 -5.50 26.51
CA GLU A 265 -6.99 -6.40 26.52
C GLU A 265 -6.08 -6.13 25.31
N LEU A 266 -6.67 -6.05 24.12
CA LEU A 266 -5.95 -5.78 22.88
C LEU A 266 -5.23 -4.44 22.94
N ARG A 267 -5.91 -3.39 23.42
CA ARG A 267 -5.29 -2.08 23.64
C ARG A 267 -4.14 -2.13 24.64
N SER A 268 -4.26 -2.93 25.71
CA SER A 268 -3.19 -3.10 26.69
C SER A 268 -1.96 -3.78 26.08
N TRP A 269 -2.17 -4.78 25.23
CA TRP A 269 -1.12 -5.43 24.46
C TRP A 269 -0.43 -4.46 23.48
N VAL A 270 -1.20 -3.67 22.71
CA VAL A 270 -0.64 -2.62 21.84
C VAL A 270 0.20 -1.64 22.66
N ARG A 271 -0.35 -1.14 23.78
CA ARG A 271 0.36 -0.21 24.68
C ARG A 271 1.72 -0.74 25.14
N SER A 272 1.83 -2.06 25.28
CA SER A 272 3.03 -2.75 25.74
C SER A 272 4.10 -2.95 24.67
N GLY A 273 3.80 -2.64 23.40
CA GLY A 273 4.72 -2.77 22.26
C GLY A 273 4.15 -3.56 21.08
N GLY A 274 2.95 -4.12 21.21
CA GLY A 274 2.29 -4.83 20.12
C GLY A 274 1.88 -3.91 18.98
N LYS A 275 1.85 -4.44 17.76
CA LYS A 275 1.36 -3.73 16.57
C LYS A 275 0.09 -4.35 16.03
N LEU A 276 -0.99 -3.60 16.00
CA LEU A 276 -2.27 -4.04 15.45
C LEU A 276 -2.43 -3.51 14.03
N ILE A 277 -2.69 -4.36 13.04
CA ILE A 277 -3.03 -3.97 11.67
C ILE A 277 -4.50 -4.29 11.43
N VAL A 278 -5.31 -3.26 11.23
CA VAL A 278 -6.77 -3.36 11.03
C VAL A 278 -7.09 -2.97 9.59
N MET A 279 -7.78 -3.83 8.85
CA MET A 279 -8.00 -3.69 7.41
C MET A 279 -9.49 -3.71 7.03
N ASP A 280 -9.86 -2.87 6.07
CA ASP A 280 -11.16 -2.89 5.39
C ASP A 280 -12.35 -2.78 6.37
N SER A 281 -13.28 -3.74 6.39
CA SER A 281 -14.45 -3.70 7.28
C SER A 281 -14.15 -3.97 8.74
N SER A 282 -12.96 -4.47 9.09
CA SER A 282 -12.60 -4.65 10.51
C SER A 282 -12.46 -3.32 11.25
N LEU A 283 -12.22 -2.20 10.54
CA LEU A 283 -12.19 -0.87 11.13
C LEU A 283 -13.51 -0.50 11.82
N ASP A 284 -14.65 -1.01 11.33
CA ASP A 284 -15.97 -0.75 11.92
C ASP A 284 -16.07 -1.27 13.35
N LYS A 285 -15.19 -2.20 13.76
CA LYS A 285 -15.13 -2.70 15.13
C LYS A 285 -14.42 -1.74 16.09
N PHE A 286 -13.56 -0.87 15.57
CA PHE A 286 -12.71 0.05 16.34
C PHE A 286 -13.19 1.50 16.27
N VAL A 287 -13.99 1.84 15.27
CA VAL A 287 -14.54 3.19 15.12
C VAL A 287 -15.42 3.56 16.30
N ASP A 288 -15.23 4.79 16.80
CA ASP A 288 -15.94 5.37 17.93
C ASP A 288 -15.78 4.59 19.26
N GLN A 289 -14.89 3.61 19.32
CA GLN A 289 -14.61 2.84 20.53
C GLN A 289 -13.77 3.65 21.53
N LYS A 290 -14.09 3.50 22.83
CA LYS A 290 -13.34 4.18 23.89
C LYS A 290 -11.90 3.68 23.93
N GLY A 291 -10.96 4.61 23.83
CA GLY A 291 -9.52 4.33 23.93
C GLY A 291 -8.83 4.09 22.59
N PHE A 292 -9.56 4.14 21.48
CA PHE A 292 -9.04 4.15 20.11
C PHE A 292 -9.29 5.53 19.49
N GLY A 293 -8.35 6.02 18.69
CA GLY A 293 -8.39 7.33 18.04
C GLY A 293 -9.27 7.38 16.78
N LEU A 294 -9.72 6.23 16.28
CA LEU A 294 -10.54 6.15 15.08
C LEU A 294 -11.97 6.64 15.35
N LYS A 295 -12.41 7.65 14.58
CA LYS A 295 -13.74 8.24 14.66
C LYS A 295 -14.42 8.27 13.30
N LYS A 296 -15.75 8.14 13.28
CA LYS A 296 -16.52 8.30 12.04
C LYS A 296 -16.60 9.77 11.61
N TYR A 297 -16.78 10.67 12.57
CA TYR A 297 -16.85 12.12 12.39
C TYR A 297 -15.89 12.82 13.35
N ALA A 298 -15.32 13.95 12.93
CA ALA A 298 -14.35 14.68 13.74
C ALA A 298 -15.01 15.47 14.88
N THR A 299 -16.27 15.88 14.69
CA THR A 299 -17.03 16.69 15.66
C THR A 299 -18.48 16.22 15.77
N ASP A 300 -19.11 16.51 16.90
CA ASP A 300 -20.54 16.23 17.09
C ASP A 300 -21.42 17.04 16.11
N VAL A 301 -21.00 18.27 15.77
CA VAL A 301 -21.68 19.10 14.77
C VAL A 301 -21.69 18.43 13.39
N GLU A 302 -20.54 17.89 12.96
CA GLU A 302 -20.43 17.16 11.69
C GLU A 302 -21.35 15.93 11.71
N LYS A 303 -21.36 15.18 12.82
CA LYS A 303 -22.22 14.00 13.01
C LYS A 303 -23.71 14.36 12.90
N GLU A 304 -24.18 15.33 13.69
CA GLU A 304 -25.58 15.79 13.68
C GLU A 304 -26.00 16.28 12.30
N SER A 305 -25.11 17.00 11.60
CA SER A 305 -25.37 17.47 10.23
C SER A 305 -25.49 16.32 9.21
N SER A 306 -24.73 15.23 9.40
CA SER A 306 -24.84 14.03 8.56
C SER A 306 -26.15 13.30 8.85
N GLU A 307 -26.46 13.05 10.13
CA GLU A 307 -27.67 12.35 10.55
C GLU A 307 -28.95 13.08 10.10
N LYS A 308 -28.98 14.41 10.21
CA LYS A 308 -30.10 15.21 9.69
C LYS A 308 -30.28 15.03 8.18
N ARG A 309 -29.20 15.11 7.41
CA ARG A 309 -29.24 14.93 5.94
C ARG A 309 -29.68 13.52 5.55
N ASP A 310 -29.21 12.51 6.27
CA ASP A 310 -29.58 11.12 6.02
C ASP A 310 -31.06 10.89 6.34
N ASN A 311 -31.58 11.46 7.43
CA ASN A 311 -33.00 11.42 7.77
C ASN A 311 -33.89 12.13 6.72
N GLU A 312 -33.48 13.32 6.26
CA GLU A 312 -34.19 14.05 5.19
C GLU A 312 -34.21 13.25 3.88
N ARG A 313 -33.09 12.59 3.55
CA ARG A 313 -33.00 11.67 2.41
C ARG A 313 -33.95 10.50 2.60
N GLU A 314 -33.85 9.75 3.69
CA GLU A 314 -34.74 8.62 3.94
C GLU A 314 -36.21 9.01 3.84
N LEU A 315 -36.60 10.16 4.38
CA LEU A 315 -37.97 10.68 4.29
C LEU A 315 -38.40 10.92 2.84
N SER A 316 -37.56 11.57 2.03
CA SER A 316 -37.82 11.82 0.60
C SER A 316 -37.89 10.52 -0.23
N GLU A 317 -37.35 9.42 0.30
CA GLU A 317 -37.19 8.14 -0.39
C GLU A 317 -38.25 7.09 0.01
N ARG A 318 -39.10 7.38 1.00
CA ARG A 318 -40.16 6.45 1.46
C ARG A 318 -41.16 6.06 0.39
N LEU A 319 -41.36 6.93 -0.60
CA LEU A 319 -42.30 6.71 -1.71
C LEU A 319 -41.62 6.15 -2.97
N ARG A 320 -40.38 5.66 -2.86
CA ARG A 320 -39.68 5.06 -4.01
C ARG A 320 -40.41 3.82 -4.49
N TYR A 321 -40.59 3.73 -5.81
CA TYR A 321 -41.12 2.54 -6.43
C TYR A 321 -40.13 1.38 -6.25
N TYR A 322 -40.66 0.19 -5.96
CA TYR A 322 -39.85 -1.02 -5.78
C TYR A 322 -38.91 -1.30 -6.98
N LYS A 323 -39.36 -0.97 -8.21
CA LYS A 323 -38.55 -1.11 -9.44
C LYS A 323 -37.24 -0.32 -9.42
N ASP A 324 -37.15 0.75 -8.62
CA ASP A 324 -35.99 1.64 -8.54
C ASP A 324 -35.04 1.27 -7.38
N ARG A 325 -35.38 0.24 -6.59
CA ARG A 325 -34.62 -0.17 -5.38
C ARG A 325 -33.15 -0.44 -5.68
N GLN A 326 -32.85 -1.20 -6.74
CA GLN A 326 -31.47 -1.51 -7.11
C GLN A 326 -30.69 -0.25 -7.50
N ARG A 327 -31.29 0.66 -8.28
CA ARG A 327 -30.65 1.94 -8.65
C ARG A 327 -30.42 2.83 -7.42
N SER A 328 -31.34 2.81 -6.47
CA SER A 328 -31.19 3.47 -5.17
C SER A 328 -29.99 2.93 -4.39
N GLU A 329 -29.82 1.61 -4.30
CA GLU A 329 -28.67 0.98 -3.63
C GLU A 329 -27.34 1.33 -4.30
N LEU A 330 -27.31 1.45 -5.64
CA LEU A 330 -26.11 1.90 -6.36
C LEU A 330 -25.67 3.32 -5.98
N SER A 331 -26.62 4.21 -5.70
CA SER A 331 -26.32 5.61 -5.35
C SER A 331 -25.55 5.76 -4.04
N GLN A 332 -25.63 4.74 -3.17
CA GLN A 332 -25.05 4.75 -1.83
C GLN A 332 -23.65 4.13 -1.77
N ASN A 333 -23.22 3.38 -2.80
CA ASN A 333 -22.02 2.55 -2.72
C ASN A 333 -20.93 2.97 -3.73
N ALA A 334 -19.71 2.52 -3.47
CA ALA A 334 -18.61 2.54 -4.42
C ALA A 334 -18.30 1.11 -4.85
N TYR A 335 -18.30 0.88 -6.16
CA TYR A 335 -18.13 -0.45 -6.74
C TYR A 335 -16.74 -0.56 -7.36
N GLY A 336 -15.70 -0.61 -6.52
CA GLY A 336 -14.32 -0.73 -6.98
C GLY A 336 -13.90 0.41 -7.89
N SER A 337 -13.98 1.63 -7.38
CA SER A 337 -13.53 2.85 -8.05
C SER A 337 -12.09 3.17 -7.66
N ILE A 338 -11.31 3.69 -8.60
CA ILE A 338 -9.94 4.14 -8.34
C ILE A 338 -10.00 5.55 -7.78
N ILE A 339 -9.45 5.72 -6.58
CA ILE A 339 -9.29 7.01 -5.94
C ILE A 339 -7.82 7.36 -5.80
N LYS A 340 -7.50 8.64 -5.97
CA LYS A 340 -6.20 9.23 -5.69
C LYS A 340 -6.15 9.62 -4.22
N ILE A 341 -5.08 9.23 -3.54
CA ILE A 341 -4.82 9.50 -2.13
C ILE A 341 -3.56 10.33 -2.05
N LYS A 342 -3.61 11.40 -1.24
CA LYS A 342 -2.43 12.17 -0.88
C LYS A 342 -1.64 11.41 0.18
N MET A 343 -0.36 11.17 -0.06
CA MET A 343 0.51 10.41 0.82
C MET A 343 1.52 11.31 1.53
N ASP A 344 1.69 11.11 2.84
CA ASP A 344 2.83 11.62 3.58
C ASP A 344 4.03 10.68 3.44
N LYS A 345 4.82 10.88 2.38
CA LYS A 345 6.03 10.11 2.07
C LYS A 345 7.16 10.22 3.11
N SER A 346 7.03 11.10 4.10
CA SER A 346 8.00 11.19 5.21
C SER A 346 7.75 10.12 6.28
N HIS A 347 6.52 9.59 6.37
CA HIS A 347 6.16 8.56 7.33
C HIS A 347 6.60 7.16 6.85
N PRO A 348 7.12 6.27 7.73
CA PRO A 348 7.59 4.91 7.39
C PRO A 348 6.60 4.05 6.60
N LEU A 349 5.31 4.23 6.86
CA LEU A 349 4.24 3.54 6.13
C LEU A 349 4.25 3.86 4.62
N ALA A 350 4.69 5.06 4.23
CA ALA A 350 4.71 5.53 2.85
C ALA A 350 6.11 5.45 2.19
N PHE A 351 7.09 4.78 2.80
CA PHE A 351 8.40 4.60 2.17
C PHE A 351 8.29 3.84 0.84
N GLY A 352 8.98 4.33 -0.19
CA GLY A 352 8.87 3.84 -1.56
C GLY A 352 7.74 4.46 -2.39
N TYR A 353 6.90 5.32 -1.79
CA TYR A 353 5.86 6.06 -2.51
C TYR A 353 6.23 7.53 -2.75
N GLY A 354 5.58 8.12 -3.76
CA GLY A 354 5.58 9.56 -3.99
C GLY A 354 4.51 10.28 -3.16
N ASP A 355 4.14 11.49 -3.59
CA ASP A 355 3.09 12.29 -2.94
C ASP A 355 1.67 11.78 -3.20
N GLU A 356 1.52 10.83 -4.14
CA GLU A 356 0.24 10.30 -4.58
C GLU A 356 0.27 8.76 -4.59
N TYR A 357 -0.81 8.14 -4.12
CA TYR A 357 -1.10 6.71 -4.24
C TYR A 357 -2.49 6.53 -4.84
N PHE A 358 -2.68 5.50 -5.64
CA PHE A 358 -3.99 5.15 -6.17
C PHE A 358 -4.51 3.92 -5.44
N SER A 359 -5.66 4.04 -4.81
CA SER A 359 -6.32 2.97 -4.09
C SER A 359 -7.57 2.52 -4.83
N LEU A 360 -7.98 1.29 -4.56
CA LEU A 360 -9.26 0.75 -5.03
C LEU A 360 -10.28 0.84 -3.89
N LYS A 361 -11.24 1.75 -4.05
CA LYS A 361 -12.30 1.98 -3.08
C LYS A 361 -13.44 0.99 -3.30
N LEU A 362 -13.64 0.11 -2.33
CA LEU A 362 -14.65 -0.95 -2.36
C LEU A 362 -15.84 -0.67 -1.44
N ARG A 363 -15.73 0.36 -0.60
CA ARG A 363 -16.69 0.70 0.45
C ARG A 363 -16.89 2.20 0.53
N ASN A 364 -18.04 2.61 1.03
CA ASN A 364 -18.45 4.01 1.20
C ASN A 364 -18.20 4.55 2.63
N ASN A 365 -17.60 3.76 3.54
CA ASN A 365 -17.39 4.16 4.92
C ASN A 365 -16.42 5.35 5.02
N ARG A 366 -16.83 6.35 5.79
CA ARG A 366 -16.04 7.53 6.16
C ARG A 366 -15.35 7.28 7.49
N TYR A 367 -14.08 7.68 7.57
CA TYR A 367 -13.35 7.81 8.82
C TYR A 367 -12.73 9.20 8.85
N ALA A 368 -12.95 9.92 9.94
CA ALA A 368 -12.35 11.22 10.16
C ALA A 368 -10.82 11.10 10.23
N TYR A 369 -10.13 12.22 10.03
CA TYR A 369 -8.72 12.29 10.35
C TYR A 369 -8.49 11.91 11.82
N LEU A 370 -7.45 11.10 12.06
CA LEU A 370 -7.01 10.79 13.40
C LEU A 370 -6.63 12.09 14.11
N HIS A 371 -7.24 12.33 15.28
CA HIS A 371 -6.91 13.48 16.10
C HIS A 371 -5.52 13.36 16.72
N ASN A 372 -5.15 12.13 17.09
CA ASN A 372 -3.84 11.75 17.62
C ASN A 372 -3.28 10.63 16.76
N GLY A 373 -2.05 10.80 16.28
CA GLY A 373 -1.39 9.89 15.36
C GLY A 373 -1.13 10.53 14.00
N TRP A 374 -0.87 9.69 13.00
CA TRP A 374 -0.43 10.10 11.68
C TRP A 374 -1.48 9.76 10.63
N ASN A 375 -1.94 10.78 9.91
CA ASN A 375 -2.83 10.64 8.76
C ASN A 375 -1.99 10.47 7.49
N VAL A 376 -1.44 9.26 7.29
CA VAL A 376 -0.44 8.97 6.25
C VAL A 376 -1.03 9.04 4.84
N GLY A 377 -2.26 8.56 4.67
CA GLY A 377 -2.98 8.58 3.39
C GLY A 377 -4.35 9.20 3.58
N THR A 378 -4.60 10.31 2.91
CA THR A 378 -5.87 11.06 3.04
C THR A 378 -6.51 11.39 1.70
N VAL A 379 -7.83 11.55 1.74
CA VAL A 379 -8.65 12.10 0.67
C VAL A 379 -9.16 13.45 1.16
N ALA A 380 -8.93 14.50 0.37
CA ALA A 380 -9.40 15.84 0.69
C ALA A 380 -10.82 16.07 0.19
N ASP A 381 -11.10 15.75 -1.08
CA ASP A 381 -12.40 15.98 -1.69
C ASP A 381 -12.74 14.94 -2.78
N SER A 382 -13.93 15.09 -3.38
CA SER A 382 -14.44 14.18 -4.41
C SER A 382 -13.70 14.24 -5.76
N THR A 383 -12.82 15.23 -6.00
CA THR A 383 -11.94 15.25 -7.19
C THR A 383 -10.88 14.15 -7.15
N SER A 384 -10.77 13.47 -6.01
CA SER A 384 -9.94 12.30 -5.82
C SER A 384 -10.44 11.07 -6.57
N ILE A 385 -11.69 11.05 -7.05
CA ILE A 385 -12.21 9.93 -7.86
C ILE A 385 -11.62 10.03 -9.27
N VAL A 386 -10.82 9.04 -9.66
CA VAL A 386 -10.07 9.02 -10.93
C VAL A 386 -10.80 8.22 -11.99
N SER A 387 -11.29 7.04 -11.62
CA SER A 387 -11.93 6.10 -12.55
C SER A 387 -12.89 5.18 -11.81
N GLY A 388 -13.84 4.58 -12.52
CA GLY A 388 -14.91 3.76 -11.97
C GLY A 388 -16.12 4.57 -11.50
N PHE A 389 -17.08 3.85 -10.92
CA PHE A 389 -18.35 4.40 -10.46
C PHE A 389 -18.39 4.52 -8.94
N VAL A 390 -18.76 5.72 -8.51
CA VAL A 390 -19.11 6.03 -7.13
C VAL A 390 -20.48 6.68 -7.16
N GLY A 391 -21.44 6.08 -6.46
CA GLY A 391 -22.77 6.65 -6.31
C GLY A 391 -22.71 8.04 -5.68
N TYR A 392 -23.57 8.96 -6.13
CA TYR A 392 -23.48 10.38 -5.75
C TYR A 392 -23.53 10.61 -4.23
N LYS A 393 -24.24 9.76 -3.47
CA LYS A 393 -24.27 9.83 -2.00
C LYS A 393 -22.96 9.32 -1.39
N ALA A 394 -22.37 8.25 -1.97
CA ALA A 394 -21.08 7.74 -1.53
C ALA A 394 -19.95 8.76 -1.71
N GLN A 395 -20.02 9.61 -2.75
CA GLN A 395 -19.01 10.64 -3.01
C GLN A 395 -18.87 11.65 -1.87
N GLU A 396 -19.96 11.92 -1.14
CA GLU A 396 -19.96 12.83 0.00
C GLU A 396 -19.19 12.25 1.19
N ASN A 397 -19.28 10.93 1.38
CA ASN A 397 -18.61 10.24 2.49
C ASN A 397 -17.08 10.20 2.33
N PHE A 398 -16.55 10.50 1.14
CA PHE A 398 -15.12 10.42 0.85
C PHE A 398 -14.34 11.69 1.15
N ARG A 399 -15.02 12.83 1.27
CA ARG A 399 -14.36 14.10 1.52
C ARG A 399 -13.67 14.08 2.88
N GLU A 400 -12.52 14.72 3.02
CA GLU A 400 -11.84 14.91 4.31
C GLU A 400 -11.72 13.63 5.15
N SER A 401 -11.35 12.52 4.51
CA SER A 401 -11.32 11.21 5.15
C SER A 401 -9.93 10.59 5.18
N MET A 402 -9.65 9.89 6.28
CA MET A 402 -8.45 9.08 6.42
C MET A 402 -8.64 7.75 5.67
N VAL A 403 -7.64 7.36 4.90
CA VAL A 403 -7.58 6.04 4.24
C VAL A 403 -6.50 5.16 4.88
N PHE A 404 -5.33 5.73 5.17
CA PHE A 404 -4.26 5.05 5.88
C PHE A 404 -3.81 5.90 7.07
N GLY A 405 -3.88 5.32 8.26
CA GLY A 405 -3.59 6.02 9.51
C GLY A 405 -2.76 5.17 10.46
N VAL A 406 -1.93 5.82 11.28
CA VAL A 406 -1.15 5.17 12.32
C VAL A 406 -1.41 5.87 13.65
N GLU A 407 -1.95 5.17 14.62
CA GLU A 407 -2.16 5.65 15.97
C GLU A 407 -1.11 5.03 16.90
N ASP A 408 -0.31 5.88 17.54
CA ASP A 408 0.68 5.44 18.52
C ASP A 408 0.03 5.28 19.90
N ILE A 409 0.20 4.11 20.52
CA ILE A 409 -0.30 3.83 21.87
C ILE A 409 0.83 3.23 22.68
N GLY A 410 1.32 3.98 23.68
CA GLY A 410 2.44 3.54 24.52
C GLY A 410 3.69 3.26 23.68
N ARG A 411 4.16 2.00 23.69
CA ARG A 411 5.31 1.56 22.88
C ARG A 411 4.94 0.92 21.54
N GLY A 412 3.65 0.65 21.32
CA GLY A 412 3.16 0.01 20.11
C GLY A 412 2.30 0.96 19.29
N SER A 413 1.65 0.42 18.27
CA SER A 413 0.82 1.21 17.35
C SER A 413 -0.31 0.41 16.73
N ILE A 414 -1.33 1.13 16.28
CA ILE A 414 -2.44 0.61 15.48
C ILE A 414 -2.35 1.23 14.09
N ILE A 415 -2.34 0.38 13.07
CA ILE A 415 -2.32 0.79 11.67
C ILE A 415 -3.71 0.52 11.10
N TYR A 416 -4.39 1.58 10.71
CA TYR A 416 -5.70 1.55 10.08
C TYR A 416 -5.55 1.60 8.56
N MET A 417 -6.12 0.62 7.87
CA MET A 417 -6.17 0.55 6.41
C MET A 417 -7.63 0.47 5.96
N ALA A 418 -8.26 1.63 5.76
CA ALA A 418 -9.67 1.70 5.37
C ALA A 418 -9.94 1.05 4.01
N ASP A 419 -8.98 1.18 3.09
CA ASP A 419 -8.99 0.47 1.81
C ASP A 419 -8.06 -0.73 1.88
N ASN A 420 -8.42 -1.81 1.20
CA ASN A 420 -7.65 -3.04 1.18
C ASN A 420 -6.48 -2.96 0.15
N PRO A 421 -5.21 -2.89 0.60
CA PRO A 421 -4.06 -2.80 -0.32
C PRO A 421 -3.77 -4.12 -1.07
N LEU A 422 -4.39 -5.23 -0.68
CA LEU A 422 -4.12 -6.57 -1.21
C LEU A 422 -5.25 -7.13 -2.08
N PHE A 423 -6.25 -6.31 -2.43
CA PHE A 423 -7.48 -6.75 -3.07
C PHE A 423 -7.24 -7.71 -4.24
N ARG A 424 -7.80 -8.92 -4.12
CA ARG A 424 -7.70 -10.07 -5.04
C ARG A 424 -6.28 -10.38 -5.53
N GLY A 425 -5.24 -9.93 -4.83
CA GLY A 425 -3.83 -10.09 -5.18
C GLY A 425 -3.36 -9.35 -6.45
N PHE A 426 -4.24 -8.68 -7.20
CA PHE A 426 -3.86 -7.98 -8.44
C PHE A 426 -3.47 -6.52 -8.21
N TRP A 427 -3.86 -5.91 -7.10
CA TRP A 427 -3.47 -4.53 -6.78
C TRP A 427 -2.01 -4.44 -6.34
N TYR A 428 -1.09 -4.48 -7.30
CA TYR A 428 0.36 -4.54 -7.03
C TYR A 428 0.88 -3.32 -6.29
N ASN A 429 0.34 -2.13 -6.59
CA ASN A 429 0.75 -0.88 -5.98
C ASN A 429 0.54 -0.88 -4.47
N GLY A 430 -0.44 -1.62 -3.91
CA GLY A 430 -0.69 -1.66 -2.46
C GLY A 430 0.23 -2.62 -1.69
N LYS A 431 0.94 -3.52 -2.37
CA LYS A 431 1.71 -4.59 -1.72
C LYS A 431 2.90 -4.10 -0.91
N LEU A 432 3.53 -3.01 -1.35
CA LEU A 432 4.62 -2.36 -0.61
C LEU A 432 4.10 -1.63 0.62
N LEU A 433 2.92 -0.98 0.53
CA LEU A 433 2.26 -0.32 1.66
C LEU A 433 1.97 -1.32 2.78
N PHE A 434 1.47 -2.50 2.44
CA PHE A 434 1.25 -3.57 3.41
C PHE A 434 2.56 -4.10 4.01
N ALA A 435 3.61 -4.26 3.19
CA ALA A 435 4.95 -4.59 3.70
C ALA A 435 5.49 -3.53 4.67
N ASN A 436 5.27 -2.25 4.37
CA ASN A 436 5.71 -1.16 5.22
C ASN A 436 5.04 -1.23 6.60
N ALA A 437 3.74 -1.49 6.65
CA ALA A 437 3.03 -1.69 7.91
C ALA A 437 3.63 -2.83 8.75
N ILE A 438 4.02 -3.94 8.11
CA ILE A 438 4.58 -5.10 8.79
C ILE A 438 6.03 -4.84 9.25
N PHE A 439 6.91 -4.50 8.32
CA PHE A 439 8.36 -4.53 8.52
C PHE A 439 8.97 -3.16 8.84
N ILE A 440 8.35 -2.08 8.37
CA ILE A 440 8.99 -0.75 8.37
C ILE A 440 8.39 0.18 9.44
N VAL A 441 7.07 0.20 9.65
CA VAL A 441 6.46 1.03 10.71
C VAL A 441 6.85 0.51 12.10
N GLY A 442 7.18 1.41 13.03
CA GLY A 442 7.46 1.09 14.44
C GLY A 442 8.89 1.42 14.89
N ASN A 443 9.11 1.32 16.21
CA ASN A 443 10.30 1.80 16.91
C ASN A 443 11.44 0.76 17.07
#